data_AF-A0ABD0Z8I2-F1
#
_entry.id   AF-A0ABD0Z8I2-F1
#
_cell.length_a   1.000
_cell.length_b   1.000
_cell.length_c   1.000
_cell.angle_alpha   90.00
_cell.angle_beta   90.00
_cell.angle_gamma   90.00
#
_symmetry.space_group_name_H-M   'P 1'
#
loop_
_entity.id
_entity.type
_entity.pdbx_description
1 polymer ?
#
loop_
_entity_poly.entity_id
_entity_poly.type
_entity_poly.pdbx_seq_one_letter_code
_entity_poly.pdbx_strand_id
1 'polypeptide(L)'
;MAAANERCFGVTNIKHHIPLILDLEDHNYDAWRELFQTHCMTFDVSGHIDGTLRPASAADTAWHKRDGLVKLWIYGTLAQPLFRSTFQTGGSARDIWLRVENQFRNNKEARAIQLDNELRTMEIGDMSVREYCQKLKSIADLLTNVDAAVNERTLVMYLLNGLNEKFDNIDHIHFQEEESTSFR
;
A
#
# COMPACT_ATOMS: atom_id res chain seq x y z
N MET A 1 2.30 12.03 -37.68
CA MET A 1 1.86 10.97 -36.74
C MET A 1 2.83 9.79 -36.62
N ALA A 2 3.56 9.36 -37.67
CA ALA A 2 4.53 8.26 -37.54
C ALA A 2 5.76 8.59 -36.65
N ALA A 3 6.26 9.82 -36.70
CA ALA A 3 7.49 10.22 -36.01
C ALA A 3 7.42 10.29 -34.48
N ALA A 4 6.23 10.37 -33.88
CA ALA A 4 6.07 10.35 -32.42
C ALA A 4 6.19 8.91 -31.88
N ASN A 5 5.60 7.96 -32.61
CA ASN A 5 5.56 6.54 -32.26
C ASN A 5 6.91 5.81 -32.37
N GLU A 6 7.92 6.40 -33.00
CA GLU A 6 9.27 5.84 -33.08
C GLU A 6 10.17 6.26 -31.91
N ARG A 7 9.82 7.34 -31.20
CA ARG A 7 10.64 7.91 -30.11
C ARG A 7 10.77 6.96 -28.92
N CYS A 8 9.76 6.15 -28.66
CA CYS A 8 9.76 5.21 -27.54
C CYS A 8 10.91 4.19 -27.68
N PHE A 9 11.22 3.74 -28.90
CA PHE A 9 12.33 2.81 -29.14
C PHE A 9 13.71 3.41 -28.86
N GLY A 10 13.83 4.73 -28.70
CA GLY A 10 15.05 5.41 -28.28
C GLY A 10 15.31 5.35 -26.76
N VAL A 11 14.32 4.94 -25.96
CA VAL A 11 14.45 4.83 -24.50
C VAL A 11 15.12 3.51 -24.14
N THR A 12 16.44 3.52 -24.09
CA THR A 12 17.25 2.35 -23.74
C THR A 12 17.38 2.13 -22.22
N ASN A 13 17.24 3.20 -21.43
CA ASN A 13 17.26 3.14 -19.97
C ASN A 13 16.12 3.98 -19.37
N ILE A 14 15.04 3.30 -18.97
CA ILE A 14 13.88 3.93 -18.35
C ILE A 14 14.23 4.70 -17.07
N LYS A 15 15.30 4.31 -16.36
CA LYS A 15 15.69 4.92 -15.08
C LYS A 15 16.16 6.37 -15.21
N HIS A 16 16.56 6.81 -16.40
CA HIS A 16 16.86 8.23 -16.64
C HIS A 16 15.60 9.09 -16.73
N HIS A 17 14.46 8.49 -17.07
CA HIS A 17 13.17 9.17 -17.18
C HIS A 17 12.33 9.01 -15.91
N ILE A 18 12.47 7.86 -15.23
CA ILE A 18 11.80 7.55 -13.97
C ILE A 18 12.89 7.08 -13.00
N PRO A 19 13.50 8.00 -12.22
CA PRO A 19 14.58 7.66 -11.29
C PRO A 19 14.11 6.94 -10.03
N LEU A 20 12.81 6.62 -9.94
CA LEU A 20 12.18 5.97 -8.82
C LEU A 20 12.05 4.46 -9.05
N ILE A 21 12.53 3.67 -8.10
CA ILE A 21 12.33 2.22 -8.08
C ILE A 21 11.13 1.92 -7.18
N LEU A 22 10.08 1.36 -7.76
CA LEU A 22 8.85 1.01 -7.05
C LEU A 22 9.11 -0.14 -6.08
N ASP A 23 8.81 0.10 -4.81
CA ASP A 23 8.94 -0.87 -3.72
C ASP A 23 7.67 -0.87 -2.87
N LEU A 24 7.33 -2.03 -2.29
CA LEU A 24 6.13 -2.18 -1.46
C LEU A 24 6.24 -1.45 -0.13
N GLU A 25 7.46 -1.23 0.37
CA GLU A 25 7.74 -0.65 1.68
C GLU A 25 8.04 0.86 1.62
N ASP A 26 8.50 1.37 0.47
CA ASP A 26 8.97 2.76 0.32
C ASP A 26 7.86 3.82 0.19
N HIS A 27 6.57 3.42 0.26
CA HIS A 27 5.41 4.32 0.12
C HIS A 27 5.45 5.21 -1.13
N ASN A 28 6.06 4.70 -2.21
CA ASN A 28 6.39 5.48 -3.39
C ASN A 28 5.47 5.17 -4.60
N TYR A 29 4.41 4.37 -4.38
CA TYR A 29 3.48 3.96 -5.43
C TYR A 29 2.81 5.12 -6.16
N ASP A 30 2.27 6.10 -5.44
CA ASP A 30 1.53 7.20 -6.07
C ASP A 30 2.45 8.08 -6.93
N ALA A 31 3.65 8.38 -6.41
CA ALA A 31 4.68 9.11 -7.14
C ALA A 31 5.18 8.32 -8.37
N TRP A 32 5.43 7.03 -8.22
CA TRP A 32 5.84 6.16 -9.32
C TRP A 32 4.75 6.09 -10.39
N ARG A 33 3.49 5.90 -9.99
CA ARG A 33 2.34 5.79 -10.87
C ARG A 33 2.18 7.04 -11.72
N GLU A 34 2.26 8.22 -11.09
CA GLU A 34 2.16 9.52 -11.76
C GLU A 34 3.30 9.72 -12.79
N LEU A 35 4.55 9.44 -12.38
CA LEU A 35 5.71 9.54 -13.27
C LEU A 35 5.61 8.56 -14.45
N PHE A 36 5.18 7.33 -14.19
CA PHE A 36 5.05 6.31 -15.22
C PHE A 36 3.93 6.65 -16.22
N GLN A 37 2.78 7.11 -15.74
CA GLN A 37 1.68 7.55 -16.59
C GLN A 37 2.07 8.76 -17.44
N THR A 38 2.76 9.74 -16.84
CA THR A 38 3.30 10.91 -17.56
C THR A 38 4.29 10.51 -18.64
N HIS A 39 5.17 9.53 -18.34
CA HIS A 39 6.09 8.98 -19.32
C HIS A 39 5.33 8.32 -20.48
N CYS A 40 4.39 7.41 -20.21
CA CYS A 40 3.60 6.76 -21.24
C CYS A 40 2.82 7.76 -22.12
N MET A 41 2.30 8.82 -21.52
CA MET A 41 1.60 9.89 -22.23
C MET A 41 2.55 10.64 -23.18
N THR A 42 3.75 10.97 -22.72
CA THR A 42 4.75 11.71 -23.53
C THR A 42 5.24 10.92 -24.75
N PHE A 43 5.14 9.59 -24.70
CA PHE A 43 5.56 8.67 -25.75
C PHE A 43 4.40 8.05 -26.54
N ASP A 44 3.16 8.55 -26.36
CA ASP A 44 1.95 8.08 -27.05
C ASP A 44 1.67 6.56 -26.86
N VAL A 45 1.99 6.01 -25.69
CA VAL A 45 1.81 4.58 -25.36
C VAL A 45 0.90 4.33 -24.15
N SER A 46 0.21 5.35 -23.63
CA SER A 46 -0.73 5.21 -22.48
C SER A 46 -1.76 4.10 -22.68
N GLY A 47 -2.19 3.88 -23.92
CA GLY A 47 -3.16 2.85 -24.23
C GLY A 47 -2.74 1.41 -23.88
N HIS A 48 -1.43 1.16 -23.78
CA HIS A 48 -0.88 -0.13 -23.36
C HIS A 48 -1.04 -0.39 -21.85
N ILE A 49 -1.15 0.66 -21.03
CA ILE A 49 -1.31 0.54 -19.58
C ILE A 49 -2.76 0.74 -19.12
N ASP A 50 -3.59 1.48 -19.87
CA ASP A 50 -5.02 1.66 -19.55
C ASP A 50 -5.93 0.65 -20.26
N GLY A 51 -5.45 0.01 -21.33
CA GLY A 51 -6.17 -1.00 -22.11
C GLY A 51 -7.03 -0.45 -23.26
N THR A 52 -6.93 0.84 -23.56
CA THR A 52 -7.60 1.49 -24.70
C THR A 52 -6.93 1.14 -26.04
N LEU A 53 -5.62 0.87 -26.06
CA LEU A 53 -4.93 0.38 -27.26
C LEU A 53 -4.88 -1.15 -27.26
N ARG A 54 -5.62 -1.76 -28.19
CA ARG A 54 -5.65 -3.21 -28.40
C ARG A 54 -5.00 -3.59 -29.74
N PRO A 55 -4.41 -4.78 -29.84
CA PRO A 55 -3.87 -5.24 -31.11
C PRO A 55 -5.01 -5.41 -32.12
N ALA A 56 -4.79 -4.98 -33.37
CA ALA A 56 -5.80 -5.12 -34.42
C ALA A 56 -6.03 -6.58 -34.82
N SER A 57 -5.02 -7.44 -34.64
CA SER A 57 -5.08 -8.88 -34.84
C SER A 57 -3.95 -9.56 -34.07
N ALA A 58 -3.96 -10.90 -34.02
CA ALA A 58 -2.86 -11.67 -33.43
C ALA A 58 -1.49 -11.47 -34.15
N ALA A 59 -1.50 -10.93 -35.37
CA ALA A 59 -0.30 -10.66 -36.16
C ALA A 59 0.15 -9.18 -36.09
N ASP A 60 -0.42 -8.37 -35.20
CA ASP A 60 -0.08 -6.95 -35.04
C ASP A 60 1.30 -6.76 -34.38
N THR A 61 2.34 -6.98 -35.17
CA THR A 61 3.73 -6.91 -34.73
C THR A 61 4.12 -5.51 -34.22
N ALA A 62 3.52 -4.45 -34.75
CA ALA A 62 3.79 -3.09 -34.32
C ALA A 62 3.27 -2.85 -32.90
N TRP A 63 2.04 -3.30 -32.62
CA TRP A 63 1.48 -3.27 -31.27
C TRP A 63 2.33 -4.10 -30.30
N HIS A 64 2.67 -5.34 -30.67
CA HIS A 64 3.47 -6.23 -29.79
C HIS A 64 4.87 -5.69 -29.48
N LYS A 65 5.52 -5.01 -30.42
CA LYS A 65 6.81 -4.35 -30.18
C LYS A 65 6.70 -3.22 -29.16
N ARG A 66 5.66 -2.38 -29.28
CA ARG A 66 5.41 -1.29 -28.32
C ARG A 66 5.00 -1.82 -26.95
N ASP A 67 4.14 -2.83 -26.92
CA ASP A 67 3.76 -3.52 -25.68
C ASP A 67 4.99 -4.09 -24.98
N GLY A 68 5.86 -4.80 -25.72
CA GLY A 68 7.12 -5.32 -25.21
C GLY A 68 8.03 -4.25 -24.61
N LEU A 69 8.09 -3.07 -25.21
CA LEU A 69 8.86 -1.95 -24.69
C LEU A 69 8.27 -1.42 -23.37
N VAL A 70 6.95 -1.22 -23.30
CA VAL A 70 6.29 -0.78 -22.06
C VAL A 70 6.48 -1.83 -20.95
N LYS A 71 6.43 -3.12 -21.27
CA LYS A 71 6.74 -4.20 -20.33
C LYS A 71 8.15 -4.06 -19.74
N LEU A 72 9.15 -3.80 -20.60
CA LEU A 72 10.54 -3.57 -20.15
C LEU A 72 10.65 -2.33 -19.25
N TRP A 73 9.92 -1.26 -19.56
CA TRP A 73 9.88 -0.07 -18.72
C TRP A 73 9.28 -0.35 -17.34
N ILE A 74 8.14 -1.06 -17.28
CA ILE A 74 7.54 -1.44 -15.99
C ILE A 74 8.57 -2.24 -15.20
N TYR A 75 9.06 -3.36 -15.74
CA TYR A 75 10.02 -4.22 -15.05
C TYR A 75 11.31 -3.51 -14.65
N GLY A 76 11.81 -2.59 -15.48
CA GLY A 76 13.03 -1.82 -15.20
C GLY A 76 12.90 -0.84 -14.04
N THR A 77 11.67 -0.54 -13.60
CA THR A 77 11.38 0.35 -12.48
C THR A 77 10.86 -0.38 -11.24
N LEU A 78 10.79 -1.72 -11.23
CA LEU A 78 10.38 -2.48 -10.04
C LEU A 78 11.60 -2.86 -9.19
N ALA A 79 11.44 -2.80 -7.87
CA ALA A 79 12.36 -3.45 -6.94
C ALA A 79 12.34 -4.98 -7.15
N GLN A 80 13.43 -5.66 -6.81
CA GLN A 80 13.58 -7.09 -7.06
C GLN A 80 12.47 -7.96 -6.43
N PRO A 81 12.01 -7.71 -5.18
CA PRO A 81 10.92 -8.48 -4.59
C PRO A 81 9.61 -8.32 -5.37
N LEU A 82 9.26 -7.08 -5.73
CA LEU A 82 8.06 -6.77 -6.48
C LEU A 82 8.10 -7.31 -7.92
N PHE A 83 9.26 -7.28 -8.57
CA PHE A 83 9.45 -7.94 -9.86
C PHE A 83 9.15 -9.44 -9.76
N ARG A 84 9.69 -10.13 -8.75
CA ARG A 84 9.47 -11.59 -8.57
C ARG A 84 8.00 -11.92 -8.33
N SER A 85 7.26 -11.09 -7.61
CA SER A 85 5.85 -11.35 -7.31
C SER A 85 4.89 -10.98 -8.45
N THR A 86 5.29 -10.08 -9.35
CA THR A 86 4.45 -9.60 -10.46
C THR A 86 4.77 -10.23 -11.82
N PHE A 87 5.97 -10.80 -11.97
CA PHE A 87 6.43 -11.41 -13.20
C PHE A 87 5.62 -12.65 -13.55
N GLN A 88 5.17 -12.71 -14.80
CA GLN A 88 4.53 -13.88 -15.39
C GLN A 88 4.97 -14.00 -16.85
N THR A 89 5.10 -15.23 -17.34
CA THR A 89 5.35 -15.49 -18.76
C THR A 89 4.11 -15.15 -19.60
N GLY A 90 4.33 -14.54 -20.76
CA GLY A 90 3.24 -14.02 -21.59
C GLY A 90 2.64 -12.72 -21.04
N GLY A 91 1.39 -12.44 -21.42
CA GLY A 91 0.65 -11.24 -21.01
C GLY A 91 1.14 -9.93 -21.66
N SER A 92 0.27 -8.93 -21.60
CA SER A 92 0.49 -7.57 -22.05
C SER A 92 1.09 -6.66 -20.97
N ALA A 93 1.53 -5.46 -21.34
CA ALA A 93 1.89 -4.43 -20.37
C ALA A 93 0.73 -4.11 -19.41
N ARG A 94 -0.51 -4.12 -19.92
CA ARG A 94 -1.73 -3.93 -19.12
C ARG A 94 -1.87 -4.97 -18.01
N ASP A 95 -1.57 -6.23 -18.32
CA ASP A 95 -1.68 -7.31 -17.33
C ASP A 95 -0.67 -7.13 -16.19
N ILE A 96 0.55 -6.68 -16.51
CA ILE A 96 1.57 -6.37 -15.49
C ILE A 96 1.13 -5.16 -14.67
N TRP A 97 0.68 -4.08 -15.33
CA TRP A 97 0.20 -2.88 -14.67
C TRP A 97 -0.88 -3.19 -13.63
N LEU A 98 -1.89 -3.98 -14.02
CA LEU A 98 -2.96 -4.41 -13.13
C LEU A 98 -2.44 -5.27 -11.96
N ARG A 99 -1.47 -6.16 -12.19
CA ARG A 99 -0.87 -6.95 -11.10
C ARG A 99 -0.14 -6.06 -10.09
N VAL A 100 0.61 -5.07 -10.57
CA VAL A 100 1.28 -4.08 -9.71
C VAL A 100 0.23 -3.31 -8.90
N GLU A 101 -0.77 -2.73 -9.55
CA GLU A 101 -1.85 -1.97 -8.88
C GLU A 101 -2.59 -2.81 -7.83
N ASN A 102 -2.87 -4.08 -8.14
CA ASN A 102 -3.49 -5.00 -7.20
C ASN A 102 -2.58 -5.33 -6.01
N GLN A 103 -1.27 -5.47 -6.18
CA GLN A 103 -0.33 -5.71 -5.07
C GLN A 103 -0.37 -4.55 -4.07
N PHE A 104 -0.33 -3.30 -4.53
CA PHE A 104 -0.39 -2.14 -3.65
C PHE A 104 -1.76 -1.98 -2.97
N ARG A 105 -2.85 -2.26 -3.69
CA ARG A 105 -4.19 -2.28 -3.08
C ARG A 105 -4.30 -3.34 -1.99
N ASN A 106 -3.90 -4.57 -2.28
CA ASN A 106 -3.96 -5.68 -1.31
C ASN A 106 -3.05 -5.40 -0.10
N ASN A 107 -1.87 -4.79 -0.30
CA ASN A 107 -0.98 -4.40 0.78
C ASN A 107 -1.61 -3.32 1.69
N LYS A 108 -2.27 -2.31 1.10
CA LYS A 108 -3.05 -1.31 1.86
C LYS A 108 -4.15 -1.97 2.68
N GLU A 109 -4.93 -2.88 2.08
CA GLU A 109 -6.00 -3.62 2.77
C GLU A 109 -5.45 -4.48 3.92
N ALA A 110 -4.37 -5.23 3.70
CA ALA A 110 -3.75 -6.06 4.73
C ALA A 110 -3.23 -5.22 5.90
N ARG A 111 -2.58 -4.08 5.60
CA ARG A 111 -2.10 -3.14 6.61
C ARG A 111 -3.25 -2.48 7.38
N ALA A 112 -4.35 -2.16 6.71
CA ALA A 112 -5.55 -1.64 7.36
C ALA A 112 -6.13 -2.65 8.35
N ILE A 113 -6.24 -3.94 7.97
CA ILE A 113 -6.71 -5.01 8.85
C ILE A 113 -5.78 -5.17 10.06
N GLN A 114 -4.46 -5.18 9.84
CA GLN A 114 -3.48 -5.33 10.92
C GLN A 114 -3.58 -4.16 11.92
N LEU A 115 -3.62 -2.92 11.43
CA LEU A 115 -3.70 -1.73 12.27
C LEU A 115 -5.06 -1.62 12.99
N ASP A 116 -6.17 -1.96 12.33
CA ASP A 116 -7.50 -1.99 12.96
C ASP A 116 -7.55 -3.04 14.08
N ASN A 117 -6.95 -4.22 13.87
CA ASN A 117 -6.83 -5.22 14.92
C ASN A 117 -5.95 -4.72 16.08
N GLU A 118 -4.78 -4.14 15.80
CA GLU A 118 -3.90 -3.56 16.83
C GLU A 118 -4.63 -2.48 17.63
N LEU A 119 -5.43 -1.64 16.98
CA LEU A 119 -6.23 -0.59 17.60
C LEU A 119 -7.31 -1.16 18.53
N ARG A 120 -8.00 -2.22 18.10
CA ARG A 120 -9.10 -2.85 18.85
C ARG A 120 -8.64 -3.63 20.07
N THR A 121 -7.51 -4.32 19.97
CA THR A 121 -6.95 -5.17 21.04
C THR A 121 -5.94 -4.41 21.90
N MET A 122 -5.90 -3.08 21.77
CA MET A 122 -4.93 -2.27 22.48
C MET A 122 -5.34 -2.11 23.94
N GLU A 123 -4.44 -2.45 24.84
CA GLU A 123 -4.61 -2.25 26.28
C GLU A 123 -3.53 -1.31 26.80
N ILE A 124 -3.85 -0.57 27.86
CA ILE A 124 -2.89 0.35 28.47
C ILE A 124 -1.69 -0.38 29.10
N GLY A 125 -1.93 -1.55 29.72
CA GLY A 125 -0.92 -2.26 30.50
C GLY A 125 -0.14 -1.35 31.47
N ASP A 126 1.20 -1.45 31.42
CA ASP A 126 2.12 -0.65 32.23
C ASP A 126 2.35 0.78 31.70
N MET A 127 1.79 1.14 30.53
CA MET A 127 1.97 2.47 29.96
C MET A 127 1.28 3.54 30.81
N SER A 128 1.79 4.77 30.75
CA SER A 128 1.03 5.93 31.20
C SER A 128 -0.13 6.20 30.25
N VAL A 129 -1.19 6.84 30.77
CA VAL A 129 -2.35 7.25 29.95
C VAL A 129 -1.89 8.09 28.74
N ARG A 130 -0.88 8.95 28.93
CA ARG A 130 -0.36 9.80 27.86
C ARG A 130 0.30 8.98 26.74
N GLU A 131 1.15 8.02 27.09
CA GLU A 131 1.82 7.14 26.13
C GLU A 131 0.81 6.29 25.37
N TYR A 132 -0.19 5.76 26.08
CA TYR A 132 -1.28 5.01 25.49
C TYR A 132 -2.07 5.83 24.47
N CYS A 133 -2.51 7.04 24.85
CA CYS A 133 -3.21 7.96 23.95
C CYS A 133 -2.36 8.34 22.71
N GLN A 134 -1.05 8.55 22.88
CA GLN A 134 -0.16 8.86 21.77
C GLN A 134 -0.04 7.69 20.79
N LYS A 135 0.08 6.45 21.30
CA LYS A 135 0.19 5.27 20.46
C LYS A 135 -1.13 4.96 19.73
N LEU A 136 -2.27 5.10 20.41
CA LEU A 136 -3.62 5.06 19.80
C LEU A 136 -3.75 6.05 18.64
N LYS A 137 -3.33 7.30 18.86
CA LYS A 137 -3.36 8.34 17.83
C LYS A 137 -2.43 7.99 16.65
N SER A 138 -1.23 7.49 16.93
CA SER A 138 -0.30 7.06 15.89
C SER A 138 -0.89 5.95 15.01
N ILE A 139 -1.58 4.97 15.58
CA ILE A 139 -2.24 3.90 14.82
C ILE A 139 -3.39 4.48 13.98
N ALA A 140 -4.18 5.39 14.53
CA ALA A 140 -5.25 6.08 13.80
C ALA A 140 -4.72 6.92 12.62
N ASP A 141 -3.58 7.59 12.79
CA ASP A 141 -2.92 8.34 11.72
C ASP A 141 -2.38 7.38 10.63
N LEU A 142 -1.83 6.23 11.02
CA LEU A 142 -1.41 5.19 10.07
C LEU A 142 -2.58 4.58 9.29
N LEU A 143 -3.74 4.40 9.95
CA LEU A 143 -4.99 3.95 9.31
C LEU A 143 -5.49 4.96 8.28
N THR A 144 -5.37 6.26 8.59
CA THR A 144 -5.65 7.34 7.62
C THR A 144 -4.75 7.24 6.39
N ASN A 145 -3.45 6.97 6.57
CA ASN A 145 -2.48 6.85 5.48
C ASN A 145 -2.73 5.66 4.54
N VAL A 146 -3.49 4.66 4.97
CA VAL A 146 -3.90 3.49 4.14
C VAL A 146 -5.36 3.57 3.70
N ASP A 147 -5.94 4.77 3.69
CA ASP A 147 -7.31 5.05 3.27
C ASP A 147 -8.39 4.35 4.14
N ALA A 148 -8.06 4.00 5.38
CA ALA A 148 -8.91 3.30 6.35
C ALA A 148 -9.15 4.11 7.62
N ALA A 149 -9.41 5.42 7.48
CA ALA A 149 -9.57 6.34 8.62
C ALA A 149 -10.66 5.88 9.61
N VAL A 150 -10.31 5.94 10.90
CA VAL A 150 -11.23 5.60 12.00
C VAL A 150 -11.98 6.85 12.44
N ASN A 151 -13.29 6.74 12.63
CA ASN A 151 -14.07 7.85 13.12
C ASN A 151 -13.75 8.14 14.61
N GLU A 152 -13.85 9.41 15.00
CA GLU A 152 -13.47 9.87 16.34
C GLU A 152 -14.24 9.16 17.46
N ARG A 153 -15.53 8.88 17.26
CA ARG A 153 -16.36 8.18 18.26
C ARG A 153 -15.87 6.76 18.53
N THR A 154 -15.49 6.04 17.48
CA THR A 154 -14.93 4.69 17.54
C THR A 154 -13.55 4.72 18.19
N LEU A 155 -12.74 5.73 17.90
CA LEU A 155 -11.43 5.91 18.53
C LEU A 155 -11.55 6.15 20.05
N VAL A 156 -12.50 7.00 20.47
CA VAL A 156 -12.81 7.22 21.89
C VAL A 156 -13.28 5.94 22.58
N MET A 157 -14.11 5.14 21.90
CA MET A 157 -14.56 3.85 22.43
C MET A 157 -13.40 2.88 22.67
N TYR A 158 -12.46 2.75 21.74
CA TYR A 158 -11.27 1.89 21.94
C TYR A 158 -10.35 2.42 23.04
N LEU A 159 -10.20 3.73 23.13
CA LEU A 159 -9.47 4.36 24.22
C LEU A 159 -10.08 4.02 25.59
N LEU A 160 -11.40 4.09 25.73
CA LEU A 160 -12.09 3.75 26.98
C LEU A 160 -11.98 2.26 27.32
N ASN A 161 -12.15 1.38 26.33
CA ASN A 161 -12.06 -0.07 26.54
C ASN A 161 -10.68 -0.49 27.07
N GLY A 162 -9.60 -0.01 26.45
CA GLY A 162 -8.24 -0.36 26.90
C GLY A 162 -7.81 0.34 28.19
N LEU A 163 -8.52 1.38 28.64
CA LEU A 163 -8.33 1.98 29.97
C LEU A 163 -9.03 1.17 31.07
N ASN A 164 -10.25 0.67 30.81
CA ASN A 164 -11.03 -0.09 31.79
C ASN A 164 -10.28 -1.31 32.32
N GLU A 165 -9.53 -2.03 31.48
CA GLU A 165 -8.66 -3.15 31.89
C GLU A 165 -7.71 -2.81 33.06
N LYS A 166 -7.22 -1.56 33.15
CA LYS A 166 -6.34 -1.14 34.25
C LYS A 166 -7.11 -0.80 35.53
N PHE A 167 -8.35 -0.35 35.41
CA PHE A 167 -9.18 0.04 36.55
C PHE A 167 -9.98 -1.16 37.10
N ASP A 168 -10.41 -2.10 36.25
CA ASP A 168 -11.00 -3.38 36.67
C ASP A 168 -9.99 -4.22 37.48
N ASN A 169 -8.69 -4.15 37.13
CA ASN A 169 -7.63 -4.79 37.91
C ASN A 169 -7.40 -4.14 39.29
N ILE A 170 -7.69 -2.84 39.45
CA ILE A 170 -7.55 -2.15 40.74
C ILE A 170 -8.70 -2.54 41.69
N ASP A 171 -9.92 -2.67 41.16
CA ASP A 171 -11.06 -3.14 41.94
C ASP A 171 -10.79 -4.54 42.52
N HIS A 172 -10.26 -5.48 41.72
CA HIS A 172 -9.94 -6.83 42.21
C HIS A 172 -8.87 -6.88 43.31
N ILE A 173 -7.87 -5.99 43.29
CA ILE A 173 -6.81 -5.96 44.31
C ILE A 173 -7.36 -5.40 45.63
N HIS A 174 -8.25 -4.41 45.58
CA HIS A 174 -8.82 -3.83 46.80
C HIS A 174 -9.81 -4.80 47.49
N PHE A 175 -10.58 -5.57 46.72
CA PHE A 175 -11.43 -6.62 47.28
C PHE A 175 -10.64 -7.76 47.94
N GLN A 176 -9.43 -8.09 47.49
CA GLN A 176 -8.60 -9.12 48.13
C GLN A 176 -7.91 -8.64 49.43
N GLU A 177 -7.53 -7.36 49.53
CA GLU A 177 -6.95 -6.82 50.78
C GLU A 177 -7.98 -6.67 51.90
N GLU A 178 -9.25 -6.37 51.57
CA GLU A 178 -10.34 -6.31 52.56
C GLU A 178 -10.74 -7.70 53.08
N GLU A 179 -10.76 -8.74 52.23
CA GLU A 179 -10.99 -10.12 52.71
C GLU A 179 -9.83 -10.65 53.56
N SER A 180 -8.58 -10.24 53.28
CA SER A 180 -7.40 -10.67 54.03
C SER A 180 -7.30 -10.04 55.42
N THR A 181 -7.81 -8.81 55.58
CA THR A 181 -7.79 -8.08 56.86
C THR A 181 -8.96 -8.44 57.77
N SER A 182 -10.03 -9.04 57.23
CA SER A 182 -11.17 -9.55 58.01
C SER A 182 -10.93 -10.92 58.68
N PHE A 183 -9.83 -11.62 58.37
CA PHE A 183 -9.49 -12.93 58.94
C PHE A 183 -8.31 -12.91 59.93
N ARG A 184 -7.95 -11.73 60.48
CA ARG A 184 -6.87 -11.60 61.47
C ARG A 184 -7.35 -11.14 62.84
#